data_AF-A0A7C3Y0H1-F1
#
_entry.id   AF-A0A7C3Y0H1-F1
#
_cell.length_a   1.000
_cell.length_b   1.000
_cell.length_c   1.000
_cell.angle_alpha   90.00
_cell.angle_beta   90.00
_cell.angle_gamma   90.00
#
_symmetry.space_group_name_H-M   'P 1'
#
loop_
_entity.id
_entity.type
_entity.pdbx_description
1 polymer ?
#
loop_
_entity_poly.entity_id
_entity_poly.type
_entity_poly.pdbx_seq_one_letter_code
_entity_poly.pdbx_strand_id
1 'polypeptide(L)'
;MNKKFKKQEHKNLLNKQKLNLLFTKVLYIIIFVFAIIYLPTPIWHFPDGIGYYSYLPVLFEQKNYDFKPLFDLYTTNVAITNKGFVVNDFSCGSAIMWLPAYIISRIFESRSVSIIFVNFFSSLLGIFSLFFVYKTLLLFKTEKFIAKLISLFIFLGSPLVFYSYVIPQNPHTVTAFLCSAFLYFWLSTYGQKKLARWVLLGLILGLAT
;
A
#
# COMPACT_ATOMS: atom_id res chain seq x y z
N MET A 1 8.23 44.91 -36.22
CA MET A 1 7.75 43.57 -35.77
C MET A 1 7.35 43.64 -34.29
N ASN A 2 6.09 43.39 -33.99
CA ASN A 2 5.38 43.94 -32.82
C ASN A 2 5.66 43.16 -31.50
N LYS A 3 6.10 43.83 -30.43
CA LYS A 3 6.41 43.22 -29.11
C LYS A 3 5.25 42.37 -28.55
N LYS A 4 4.00 42.73 -28.87
CA LYS A 4 2.81 41.94 -28.50
C LYS A 4 2.77 40.55 -29.15
N PHE A 5 3.17 40.42 -30.41
CA PHE A 5 3.20 39.14 -31.13
C PHE A 5 4.22 38.17 -30.53
N LYS A 6 5.45 38.62 -30.26
CA LYS A 6 6.48 37.79 -29.59
C LYS A 6 6.04 37.33 -28.19
N LYS A 7 5.32 38.18 -27.44
CA LYS A 7 4.78 37.83 -26.11
C LYS A 7 3.67 36.77 -26.20
N GLN A 8 2.84 36.84 -27.24
CA GLN A 8 1.78 35.87 -27.52
C GLN A 8 2.38 34.49 -27.91
N GLU A 9 3.36 34.47 -28.80
CA GLU A 9 4.06 33.24 -29.22
C GLU A 9 4.78 32.57 -28.04
N HIS A 10 5.50 33.34 -27.22
CA HIS A 10 6.18 32.82 -26.04
C HIS A 10 5.19 32.21 -25.03
N LYS A 11 4.01 32.84 -24.85
CA LYS A 11 2.94 32.31 -23.99
C LYS A 11 2.36 31.00 -24.56
N ASN A 12 2.19 30.90 -25.87
CA ASN A 12 1.71 29.69 -26.54
C ASN A 12 2.72 28.53 -26.43
N LEU A 13 4.02 28.81 -26.59
CA LEU A 13 5.10 27.85 -26.39
C LEU A 13 5.13 27.32 -24.95
N LEU A 14 5.05 28.21 -23.95
CA LEU A 14 4.96 27.84 -22.53
C LEU A 14 3.73 26.97 -22.22
N ASN A 15 2.57 27.31 -22.78
CA ASN A 15 1.36 26.52 -22.59
C ASN A 15 1.47 25.14 -23.24
N LYS A 16 2.05 25.04 -24.45
CA LYS A 16 2.30 23.77 -25.12
C LYS A 16 3.30 22.90 -24.35
N GLN A 17 4.36 23.49 -23.80
CA GLN A 17 5.32 22.79 -22.94
C GLN A 17 4.67 22.27 -21.65
N LYS A 18 3.83 23.09 -21.00
CA LYS A 18 3.06 22.67 -19.81
C LYS A 18 2.10 21.53 -20.14
N LEU A 19 1.40 21.61 -21.28
CA LEU A 19 0.47 20.58 -21.72
C LEU A 19 1.18 19.27 -22.04
N ASN A 20 2.32 19.32 -22.76
CA ASN A 20 3.14 18.16 -23.03
C ASN A 20 3.65 17.53 -21.72
N LEU A 21 4.15 18.34 -20.79
CA LEU A 21 4.61 17.85 -19.49
C LEU A 21 3.48 17.19 -18.68
N LEU A 22 2.27 17.77 -18.71
CA LEU A 22 1.09 17.17 -18.07
C LEU A 22 0.74 15.84 -18.72
N PHE A 23 0.71 15.78 -20.06
CA PHE A 23 0.44 14.56 -20.80
C PHE A 23 1.46 13.46 -20.49
N THR A 24 2.76 13.78 -20.49
CA THR A 24 3.81 12.82 -20.13
C THR A 24 3.62 12.30 -18.69
N LYS A 25 3.26 13.17 -17.73
CA LYS A 25 2.97 12.74 -16.35
C LYS A 25 1.79 11.79 -16.27
N VAL A 26 0.70 12.10 -16.98
CA VAL A 26 -0.49 11.24 -17.03
C VAL A 26 -0.14 9.88 -17.64
N LEU A 27 0.61 9.86 -18.73
CA LEU A 27 1.06 8.63 -19.37
C LEU A 27 1.92 7.77 -18.42
N TYR A 28 2.86 8.37 -17.70
CA TYR A 28 3.65 7.64 -16.70
C TYR A 28 2.80 7.08 -15.56
N ILE A 29 1.80 7.84 -15.09
CA ILE A 29 0.86 7.35 -14.07
C ILE A 29 0.07 6.16 -14.60
N ILE A 30 -0.43 6.22 -15.85
CA ILE A 30 -1.17 5.12 -16.46
C ILE A 30 -0.28 3.88 -16.59
N ILE A 31 0.94 4.02 -17.11
CA ILE A 31 1.89 2.91 -17.25
C ILE A 31 2.22 2.31 -15.88
N PHE A 32 2.45 3.15 -14.86
CA PHE A 32 2.72 2.72 -13.50
C PHE A 32 1.54 1.97 -12.90
N VAL A 33 0.32 2.48 -13.07
CA VAL A 33 -0.91 1.81 -12.64
C VAL A 33 -1.10 0.49 -13.37
N PHE A 34 -0.87 0.44 -14.69
CA PHE A 34 -0.94 -0.79 -15.47
C PHE A 34 0.13 -1.81 -15.05
N ALA A 35 1.36 -1.38 -14.76
CA ALA A 35 2.41 -2.27 -14.27
C ALA A 35 2.04 -2.88 -12.92
N ILE A 36 1.38 -2.11 -12.04
CA ILE A 36 0.86 -2.61 -10.77
C ILE A 36 -0.36 -3.54 -10.98
N ILE A 37 -1.23 -3.24 -11.95
CA ILE A 37 -2.47 -4.00 -12.24
C ILE A 37 -2.19 -5.29 -13.04
N TYR A 38 -1.10 -5.39 -13.79
CA TYR A 38 -0.85 -6.55 -14.66
C TYR A 38 -0.11 -7.70 -13.95
N LEU A 39 0.49 -7.44 -12.78
CA LEU A 39 1.20 -8.41 -11.95
C LEU A 39 0.42 -9.06 -10.78
N PRO A 40 -0.79 -8.64 -10.36
CA PRO A 40 -1.50 -9.26 -9.26
C PRO A 40 -2.24 -10.52 -9.72
N THR A 41 -1.89 -11.65 -9.10
CA THR A 41 -2.56 -12.93 -9.30
C THR A 41 -4.00 -12.91 -8.76
N PRO A 42 -4.99 -13.54 -9.42
CA PRO A 42 -6.37 -13.61 -8.90
C PRO A 42 -6.56 -14.72 -7.85
N ILE A 43 -5.48 -15.31 -7.35
CA ILE A 43 -5.46 -16.48 -6.46
C ILE A 43 -4.74 -16.07 -5.18
N TRP A 44 -5.17 -16.57 -4.01
CA TRP A 44 -4.45 -16.38 -2.75
C TRP A 44 -3.20 -17.26 -2.66
N HIS A 45 -2.07 -16.67 -2.26
CA HIS A 45 -0.86 -17.37 -1.87
C HIS A 45 -1.05 -17.81 -0.41
N PHE A 46 -1.28 -19.12 -0.23
CA PHE A 46 -1.43 -19.74 1.07
C PHE A 46 -0.05 -19.99 1.72
N PRO A 47 0.11 -19.85 3.06
CA PRO A 47 -0.92 -19.48 4.05
C PRO A 47 -1.14 -17.97 4.22
N ASP A 48 -0.12 -17.16 3.97
CA ASP A 48 -0.10 -15.76 4.42
C ASP A 48 -1.28 -14.94 3.92
N GLY A 49 -1.53 -14.95 2.61
CA GLY A 49 -2.53 -14.05 2.03
C GLY A 49 -3.93 -14.28 2.57
N ILE A 50 -4.36 -15.54 2.64
CA ILE A 50 -5.68 -15.84 3.20
C ILE A 50 -5.74 -15.59 4.69
N GLY A 51 -4.65 -15.85 5.42
CA GLY A 51 -4.56 -15.62 6.86
C GLY A 51 -4.90 -14.18 7.23
N TYR A 52 -4.15 -13.23 6.68
CA TYR A 52 -4.38 -11.79 6.90
C TYR A 52 -5.71 -11.31 6.31
N TYR A 53 -6.11 -11.77 5.11
CA TYR A 53 -7.32 -11.28 4.45
C TYR A 53 -8.61 -11.75 5.12
N SER A 54 -8.60 -12.95 5.70
CA SER A 54 -9.79 -13.67 6.17
C SER A 54 -10.64 -12.90 7.17
N TYR A 55 -10.05 -11.98 7.94
CA TYR A 55 -10.77 -11.08 8.84
C TYR A 55 -11.88 -10.29 8.14
N LEU A 56 -11.70 -9.91 6.88
CA LEU A 56 -12.66 -9.11 6.12
C LEU A 56 -13.94 -9.88 5.76
N PRO A 57 -13.89 -10.99 5.00
CA PRO A 57 -15.11 -11.75 4.67
C PRO A 57 -15.77 -12.33 5.90
N VAL A 58 -15.00 -12.75 6.92
CA VAL A 58 -15.56 -13.29 8.16
C VAL A 58 -16.34 -12.23 8.94
N LEU A 59 -15.83 -10.99 8.99
CA LEU A 59 -16.51 -9.89 9.69
C LEU A 59 -17.73 -9.36 8.91
N PHE A 60 -17.57 -9.11 7.61
CA PHE A 60 -18.58 -8.40 6.81
C PHE A 60 -19.61 -9.32 6.15
N GLU A 61 -19.23 -10.54 5.76
CA GLU A 61 -20.11 -11.48 5.08
C GLU A 61 -20.69 -12.50 6.06
N GLN A 62 -19.83 -13.20 6.80
CA GLN A 62 -20.27 -14.31 7.66
C GLN A 62 -20.80 -13.85 9.02
N LYS A 63 -20.28 -12.75 9.56
CA LYS A 63 -20.71 -12.11 10.83
C LYS A 63 -20.65 -13.05 12.05
N ASN A 64 -19.78 -14.05 12.01
CA ASN A 64 -19.70 -15.12 13.02
C ASN A 64 -18.29 -15.34 13.58
N TYR A 65 -17.28 -14.60 13.10
CA TYR A 65 -15.87 -14.76 13.48
C TYR A 65 -15.30 -16.18 13.23
N ASP A 66 -15.95 -17.00 12.40
CA ASP A 66 -15.50 -18.35 12.07
C ASP A 66 -14.66 -18.35 10.78
N PHE A 67 -13.37 -18.64 10.92
CA PHE A 67 -12.44 -18.69 9.81
C PHE A 67 -12.49 -20.03 9.05
N LYS A 68 -13.10 -21.07 9.63
CA LYS A 68 -13.05 -22.44 9.13
C LYS A 68 -13.54 -22.59 7.69
N PRO A 69 -14.72 -22.07 7.31
CA PRO A 69 -15.21 -22.23 5.93
C PRO A 69 -14.28 -21.61 4.90
N LEU A 70 -13.52 -20.59 5.29
CA LEU A 70 -12.59 -19.91 4.39
C LEU A 70 -11.25 -20.65 4.28
N PHE A 71 -10.72 -21.15 5.39
CA PHE A 71 -9.44 -21.85 5.42
C PHE A 71 -9.52 -23.23 4.76
N ASP A 72 -10.64 -23.94 4.94
CA ASP A 72 -10.89 -25.26 4.32
C ASP A 72 -10.83 -25.22 2.78
N LEU A 73 -11.00 -24.04 2.16
CA LEU A 73 -10.86 -23.84 0.71
C LEU A 73 -9.41 -23.91 0.21
N TYR A 74 -8.42 -23.74 1.10
CA TYR A 74 -7.00 -23.60 0.73
C TYR A 74 -6.10 -24.62 1.42
N THR A 75 -6.51 -25.14 2.57
CA THR A 75 -5.75 -26.14 3.33
C THR A 75 -6.68 -27.05 4.11
N THR A 76 -6.23 -28.28 4.37
CA THR A 76 -6.84 -29.19 5.35
C THR A 76 -6.09 -29.18 6.68
N ASN A 77 -4.92 -28.55 6.74
CA ASN A 77 -4.06 -28.47 7.92
C ASN A 77 -4.33 -27.17 8.68
N VAL A 78 -5.43 -27.12 9.42
CA VAL A 78 -5.80 -25.99 10.30
C VAL A 78 -5.65 -26.39 11.76
N ALA A 79 -5.07 -25.51 12.57
CA ALA A 79 -5.06 -25.67 14.02
C ALA A 79 -6.47 -25.38 14.57
N ILE A 80 -6.94 -26.24 15.48
CA ILE A 80 -8.28 -26.12 16.09
C ILE A 80 -8.10 -26.02 17.60
N THR A 81 -8.77 -25.04 18.20
CA THR A 81 -8.81 -24.85 19.66
C THR A 81 -9.60 -25.97 20.34
N ASN A 82 -9.44 -26.14 21.65
CA ASN A 82 -10.26 -27.08 22.45
C ASN A 82 -11.78 -26.82 22.37
N LYS A 83 -12.19 -25.64 21.89
CA LYS A 83 -13.59 -25.25 21.70
C LYS A 83 -14.12 -25.49 20.28
N GLY A 84 -13.30 -26.04 19.38
CA GLY A 84 -13.68 -26.33 18.00
C GLY A 84 -13.50 -25.18 17.01
N PHE A 85 -12.99 -24.03 17.43
CA PHE A 85 -12.70 -22.90 16.53
C PHE A 85 -11.35 -23.04 15.85
N VAL A 86 -11.26 -22.65 14.59
CA VAL A 86 -9.99 -22.55 13.86
C VAL A 86 -9.15 -21.41 14.45
N VAL A 87 -7.87 -21.72 14.67
CA VAL A 87 -6.88 -20.74 15.10
C VAL A 87 -6.40 -19.95 13.88
N ASN A 88 -6.56 -18.63 13.94
CA ASN A 88 -5.95 -17.71 13.00
C ASN A 88 -4.80 -16.97 13.70
N ASP A 89 -3.57 -17.41 13.43
CA ASP A 89 -2.34 -16.84 14.03
C ASP A 89 -1.87 -15.56 13.33
N PHE A 90 -2.52 -15.17 12.23
CA PHE A 90 -2.20 -13.96 11.49
C PHE A 90 -2.78 -12.73 12.16
N SER A 91 -2.11 -11.59 12.05
CA SER A 91 -2.61 -10.35 12.65
C SER A 91 -3.73 -9.71 11.80
N CYS A 92 -4.58 -8.89 12.41
CA CYS A 92 -5.67 -8.22 11.70
C CYS A 92 -5.29 -6.86 11.10
N GLY A 93 -4.09 -6.31 11.40
CA GLY A 93 -3.70 -4.96 10.96
C GLY A 93 -3.68 -4.82 9.44
N SER A 94 -3.13 -5.81 8.75
CA SER A 94 -3.12 -5.88 7.29
C SER A 94 -4.54 -5.92 6.68
N ALA A 95 -5.47 -6.67 7.29
CA ALA A 95 -6.88 -6.66 6.87
C ALA A 95 -7.52 -5.27 7.02
N ILE A 96 -7.28 -4.56 8.12
CA ILE A 96 -7.79 -3.20 8.33
C ILE A 96 -7.27 -2.26 7.24
N MET A 97 -5.99 -2.37 6.88
CA MET A 97 -5.39 -1.57 5.81
C MET A 97 -5.97 -1.91 4.43
N TRP A 98 -6.38 -3.16 4.20
CA TRP A 98 -7.05 -3.59 2.98
C TRP A 98 -8.55 -3.29 2.93
N LEU A 99 -9.16 -2.87 4.04
CA LEU A 99 -10.59 -2.63 4.14
C LEU A 99 -11.14 -1.70 3.02
N PRO A 100 -10.50 -0.57 2.66
CA PRO A 100 -11.00 0.27 1.58
C PRO A 100 -11.03 -0.45 0.23
N ALA A 101 -9.98 -1.19 -0.09
CA ALA A 101 -9.88 -1.96 -1.34
C ALA A 101 -10.94 -3.06 -1.39
N TYR A 102 -11.15 -3.74 -0.26
CA TYR A 102 -12.18 -4.76 -0.11
C TYR A 102 -13.60 -4.19 -0.26
N ILE A 103 -13.94 -3.07 0.37
CA ILE A 103 -15.26 -2.44 0.24
C ILE A 103 -15.53 -2.08 -1.22
N ILE A 104 -14.54 -1.50 -1.92
CA ILE A 104 -14.67 -1.15 -3.34
C ILE A 104 -14.88 -2.41 -4.18
N SER A 105 -14.13 -3.48 -3.91
CA SER A 105 -14.25 -4.71 -4.69
C SER A 105 -15.60 -5.41 -4.49
N ARG A 106 -16.30 -5.16 -3.37
CA ARG A 106 -17.65 -5.70 -3.12
C ARG A 106 -18.69 -5.24 -4.13
N ILE A 107 -18.49 -4.10 -4.80
CA ILE A 107 -19.38 -3.61 -5.87
C ILE A 107 -19.49 -4.64 -7.00
N PHE A 108 -18.45 -5.45 -7.21
CA PHE A 108 -18.37 -6.43 -8.29
C PHE A 108 -18.82 -7.84 -7.87
N GLU A 109 -19.20 -8.04 -6.59
CA GLU A 109 -19.67 -9.32 -6.03
C GLU A 109 -18.77 -10.53 -6.35
N SER A 110 -17.47 -10.29 -6.55
CA SER A 110 -16.52 -11.30 -6.99
C SER A 110 -15.32 -11.38 -6.05
N ARG A 111 -15.03 -12.59 -5.59
CA ARG A 111 -13.85 -12.88 -4.76
C ARG A 111 -12.55 -12.63 -5.54
N SER A 112 -12.49 -13.04 -6.80
CA SER A 112 -11.32 -12.82 -7.65
C SER A 112 -11.03 -11.34 -7.85
N VAL A 113 -12.07 -10.52 -8.02
CA VAL A 113 -11.93 -9.05 -8.07
C VAL A 113 -11.44 -8.51 -6.73
N SER A 114 -11.94 -9.04 -5.61
CA SER A 114 -11.45 -8.65 -4.28
C SER A 114 -9.96 -8.92 -4.07
N ILE A 115 -9.47 -10.06 -4.55
CA ILE A 115 -8.03 -10.38 -4.54
C ILE A 115 -7.24 -9.37 -5.37
N ILE A 116 -7.70 -9.05 -6.58
CA ILE A 116 -7.03 -8.10 -7.47
C ILE A 116 -6.94 -6.71 -6.81
N PHE A 117 -8.02 -6.22 -6.21
CA PHE A 117 -8.05 -4.92 -5.54
C PHE A 117 -7.14 -4.89 -4.31
N VAL A 118 -7.15 -5.95 -3.49
CA VAL A 118 -6.24 -6.06 -2.35
C VAL A 118 -4.79 -6.06 -2.80
N ASN A 119 -4.46 -6.85 -3.82
CA ASN A 119 -3.11 -6.94 -4.37
C ASN A 119 -2.64 -5.58 -4.91
N PHE A 120 -3.48 -4.92 -5.72
CA PHE A 120 -3.20 -3.57 -6.21
C PHE A 120 -2.92 -2.59 -5.07
N PHE A 121 -3.74 -2.63 -4.02
CA PHE A 121 -3.60 -1.74 -2.88
C PHE A 121 -2.34 -2.03 -2.06
N SER A 122 -2.00 -3.30 -1.83
CA SER A 122 -0.74 -3.71 -1.22
C SER A 122 0.47 -3.21 -1.99
N SER A 123 0.50 -3.39 -3.31
CA SER A 123 1.58 -2.88 -4.16
C SER A 123 1.72 -1.36 -4.03
N LEU A 124 0.59 -0.65 -3.99
CA LEU A 124 0.57 0.80 -3.81
C LEU A 124 1.15 1.21 -2.46
N LEU A 125 0.81 0.50 -1.37
CA LEU A 125 1.39 0.72 -0.04
C LEU A 125 2.90 0.46 -0.04
N GLY A 126 3.35 -0.62 -0.68
CA GLY A 126 4.76 -0.93 -0.88
C GLY A 126 5.51 0.25 -1.51
N ILE A 127 4.94 0.89 -2.52
CA ILE A 127 5.55 2.05 -3.19
C ILE A 127 5.41 3.32 -2.35
N PHE A 128 4.28 3.52 -1.65
CA PHE A 128 4.10 4.65 -0.74
C PHE A 128 5.01 4.60 0.48
N SER A 129 5.54 3.44 0.87
CA SER A 129 6.59 3.36 1.88
C SER A 129 7.80 4.25 1.51
N LEU A 130 8.14 4.32 0.22
CA LEU A 130 9.27 5.13 -0.28
C LEU A 130 9.06 6.62 -0.07
N PHE A 131 7.81 7.08 -0.06
CA PHE A 131 7.49 8.48 0.24
C PHE A 131 7.92 8.83 1.66
N PHE A 132 7.62 7.98 2.64
CA PHE A 132 8.00 8.22 4.03
C PHE A 132 9.49 8.00 4.29
N VAL A 133 10.13 7.06 3.59
CA VAL A 133 11.60 6.93 3.57
C VAL A 133 12.24 8.23 3.09
N TYR A 134 11.81 8.73 1.92
CA TYR A 134 12.27 10.01 1.38
C TYR A 134 12.07 11.16 2.36
N LYS A 135 10.87 11.28 2.95
CA LYS A 135 10.57 12.33 3.94
C LYS A 135 11.45 12.23 5.18
N THR A 136 11.74 11.02 5.64
CA THR A 136 12.64 10.78 6.76
C THR A 136 14.07 11.24 6.44
N LEU A 137 14.59 10.90 5.26
CA LEU A 137 15.92 11.35 4.81
C LEU A 137 16.03 12.88 4.76
N LEU A 138 14.95 13.58 4.38
CA LEU A 138 14.94 15.05 4.40
C LEU A 138 15.04 15.63 5.81
N LEU A 139 14.57 14.94 6.86
CA LEU A 139 14.75 15.37 8.25
C LEU A 139 16.24 15.34 8.65
N PHE A 140 17.02 14.44 8.04
CA PHE A 140 18.48 14.36 8.19
C PHE A 140 19.26 15.30 7.28
N LYS A 141 18.58 16.25 6.62
CA LYS A 141 19.18 17.23 5.70
C LYS A 141 19.90 16.58 4.50
N THR A 142 19.53 15.35 4.13
CA THR A 142 20.00 14.75 2.88
C THR A 142 19.52 15.57 1.69
N GLU A 143 20.40 15.77 0.70
CA GLU A 143 20.05 16.45 -0.54
C GLU A 143 18.90 15.71 -1.25
N LYS A 144 17.97 16.45 -1.89
CA LYS A 144 16.70 15.91 -2.41
C LYS A 144 16.89 14.84 -3.47
N PHE A 145 17.82 15.03 -4.40
CA PHE A 145 18.11 14.05 -5.44
C PHE A 145 18.75 12.78 -4.83
N ILE A 146 19.72 12.93 -3.94
CA ILE A 146 20.32 11.80 -3.21
C ILE A 146 19.26 11.04 -2.39
N ALA A 147 18.37 11.74 -1.69
CA ALA A 147 17.30 11.11 -0.91
C ALA A 147 16.34 10.28 -1.79
N LYS A 148 16.04 10.74 -3.01
CA LYS A 148 15.25 9.96 -3.99
C LYS A 148 16.00 8.73 -4.45
N LEU A 149 17.29 8.86 -4.77
CA LEU A 149 18.12 7.72 -5.17
C LEU A 149 18.21 6.67 -4.07
N ILE A 150 18.47 7.07 -2.82
CA ILE A 150 18.50 6.16 -1.67
C ILE A 150 17.14 5.45 -1.53
N SER A 151 16.03 6.18 -1.59
CA SER A 151 14.70 5.57 -1.47
C SER A 151 14.45 4.54 -2.59
N LEU A 152 14.87 4.85 -3.82
CA LEU A 152 14.77 3.94 -4.96
C LEU A 152 15.67 2.70 -4.78
N PHE A 153 16.91 2.88 -4.31
CA PHE A 153 17.81 1.77 -4.04
C PHE A 153 17.34 0.88 -2.89
N ILE A 154 16.69 1.44 -1.86
CA ILE A 154 16.03 0.66 -0.81
C ILE A 154 14.91 -0.19 -1.41
N PHE A 155 14.10 0.37 -2.33
CA PHE A 155 13.07 -0.40 -3.01
C PHE A 155 13.66 -1.56 -3.81
N LEU A 156 14.58 -1.24 -4.73
CA LEU A 156 15.14 -2.20 -5.68
C LEU A 156 16.10 -3.21 -5.04
N GLY A 157 16.77 -2.82 -3.95
CA GLY A 157 17.76 -3.62 -3.23
C GLY A 157 17.18 -4.42 -2.07
N SER A 158 15.87 -4.37 -1.84
CA SER A 158 15.20 -5.12 -0.77
C SER A 158 14.18 -6.11 -1.33
N PRO A 159 13.66 -7.04 -0.50
CA PRO A 159 12.55 -7.91 -0.88
C PRO A 159 11.24 -7.17 -1.19
N LEU A 160 11.19 -5.84 -1.02
CA LEU A 160 9.99 -5.05 -1.21
C LEU A 160 9.49 -5.10 -2.66
N VAL A 161 10.36 -5.22 -3.67
CA VAL A 161 9.93 -5.46 -5.07
C VAL A 161 9.18 -6.79 -5.18
N PHE A 162 9.75 -7.86 -4.63
CA PHE A 162 9.13 -9.18 -4.65
C PHE A 162 7.76 -9.17 -3.97
N TYR A 163 7.68 -8.56 -2.79
CA TYR A 163 6.42 -8.47 -2.05
C TYR A 163 5.44 -7.45 -2.62
N SER A 164 5.89 -6.48 -3.43
CA SER A 164 4.98 -5.55 -4.11
C SER A 164 4.39 -6.14 -5.39
N TYR A 165 5.05 -7.09 -6.05
CA TYR A 165 4.64 -7.53 -7.39
C TYR A 165 4.44 -9.04 -7.56
N VAL A 166 5.12 -9.88 -6.79
CA VAL A 166 5.04 -11.34 -6.92
C VAL A 166 4.04 -11.91 -5.93
N ILE A 167 4.14 -11.51 -4.66
CA ILE A 167 3.23 -11.95 -3.59
C ILE A 167 2.63 -10.74 -2.86
N PRO A 168 1.82 -9.90 -3.52
CA PRO A 168 1.27 -8.66 -2.91
C PRO A 168 0.27 -8.89 -1.77
N GLN A 169 -0.35 -10.06 -1.72
CA GLN A 169 -1.20 -10.50 -0.62
C GLN A 169 -0.42 -10.95 0.62
N ASN A 170 0.43 -10.09 1.14
CA ASN A 170 1.19 -10.38 2.36
C ASN A 170 1.25 -9.11 3.22
N PRO A 171 1.70 -9.23 4.48
CA PRO A 171 1.73 -8.09 5.38
C PRO A 171 2.93 -7.17 5.13
N HIS A 172 3.94 -7.59 4.36
CA HIS A 172 5.22 -6.89 4.26
C HIS A 172 5.10 -5.53 3.61
N THR A 173 4.27 -5.36 2.58
CA THR A 173 4.05 -4.05 1.94
C THR A 173 3.33 -3.08 2.87
N VAL A 174 2.32 -3.57 3.59
CA VAL A 174 1.58 -2.83 4.63
C VAL A 174 2.52 -2.44 5.77
N THR A 175 3.31 -3.39 6.27
CA THR A 175 4.27 -3.18 7.36
C THR A 175 5.36 -2.21 6.93
N ALA A 176 5.91 -2.32 5.72
CA ALA A 176 6.91 -1.38 5.21
C ALA A 176 6.35 0.05 5.15
N PHE A 177 5.11 0.21 4.69
CA PHE A 177 4.42 1.50 4.69
C PHE A 177 4.24 2.06 6.10
N LEU A 178 3.69 1.27 7.02
CA LEU A 178 3.40 1.73 8.38
C LEU A 178 4.67 1.97 9.19
N CYS A 179 5.69 1.13 9.08
CA CYS A 179 6.98 1.33 9.75
C CYS A 179 7.71 2.58 9.22
N SER A 180 7.73 2.80 7.91
CA SER A 180 8.33 4.02 7.35
C SER A 180 7.55 5.28 7.75
N ALA A 181 6.22 5.22 7.75
CA ALA A 181 5.35 6.30 8.25
C ALA A 181 5.60 6.57 9.74
N PHE A 182 5.68 5.52 10.56
CA PHE A 182 5.97 5.60 11.99
C PHE A 182 7.30 6.31 12.23
N LEU A 183 8.38 5.90 11.55
CA LEU A 183 9.69 6.53 11.68
C LEU A 183 9.64 8.02 11.33
N TYR A 184 8.98 8.36 10.21
CA TYR A 184 8.82 9.75 9.80
C TYR A 184 8.06 10.58 10.84
N PHE A 185 6.89 10.11 11.29
CA PHE A 185 6.07 10.84 12.26
C PHE A 185 6.75 10.91 13.63
N TRP A 186 7.44 9.85 14.05
CA TRP A 186 8.20 9.83 15.29
C TRP A 186 9.25 10.93 15.32
N LEU A 187 10.07 11.01 14.26
CA LEU A 187 11.16 11.97 14.14
C LEU A 187 10.66 13.40 13.92
N SER A 188 9.70 13.59 13.02
CA SER A 188 9.16 14.93 12.70
C SER A 188 8.39 15.58 13.86
N THR A 189 7.90 14.77 14.80
CA THR A 189 7.19 15.25 16.01
C THR A 189 8.02 15.10 17.29
N TYR A 190 9.32 14.81 17.15
CA TYR A 190 10.20 14.64 18.30
C TYR A 190 10.17 15.87 19.22
N GLY A 191 10.15 15.63 20.54
CA GLY A 191 10.03 16.69 21.56
C GLY A 191 8.61 17.22 21.81
N GLN A 192 7.63 16.93 20.94
CA GLN A 192 6.24 17.35 21.18
C GLN A 192 5.58 16.45 22.24
N LYS A 193 4.91 17.06 23.23
CA LYS A 193 4.22 16.37 24.33
C LYS A 193 2.71 16.20 24.12
N LYS A 194 2.19 16.52 22.93
CA LYS A 194 0.74 16.50 22.64
C LYS A 194 0.19 15.08 22.63
N LEU A 195 -0.97 14.84 23.23
CA LEU A 195 -1.65 13.53 23.24
C LEU A 195 -1.88 12.99 21.81
N ALA A 196 -2.27 13.87 20.88
CA ALA A 196 -2.52 13.50 19.48
C ALA A 196 -1.31 12.82 18.81
N ARG A 197 -0.08 13.19 19.18
CA ARG A 197 1.14 12.54 18.69
C ARG A 197 1.16 11.07 19.09
N TRP A 198 0.93 10.79 20.37
CA TRP A 198 0.98 9.45 20.92
C TRP A 198 -0.15 8.57 20.40
N VAL A 199 -1.36 9.14 20.23
CA VAL A 199 -2.47 8.44 19.59
C VAL A 199 -2.12 8.07 18.14
N LEU A 200 -1.60 9.01 17.35
CA LEU A 200 -1.21 8.73 15.96
C LEU A 200 -0.12 7.64 15.88
N LEU A 201 0.94 7.77 16.69
CA LEU A 201 2.04 6.80 16.70
C LEU A 201 1.56 5.42 17.15
N GLY A 202 0.71 5.36 18.19
CA GLY A 202 0.12 4.12 18.67
C GLY A 202 -0.78 3.45 17.63
N LEU A 203 -1.59 4.22 16.89
CA LEU A 203 -2.42 3.69 15.81
C LEU A 203 -1.58 3.14 14.66
N ILE A 204 -0.56 3.88 14.21
CA ILE A 204 0.31 3.40 13.12
C ILE A 204 1.04 2.12 13.54
N LEU A 205 1.60 2.10 14.75
CA LEU A 205 2.34 0.95 15.26
C LEU A 205 1.42 -0.26 15.53
N GLY A 206 0.22 -0.03 16.06
CA GLY A 206 -0.76 -1.08 16.32
C GLY A 206 -1.31 -1.73 15.04
N LEU A 207 -1.31 -1.00 13.92
CA LEU A 207 -1.66 -1.54 12.60
C LEU A 207 -0.48 -2.22 11.89
N ALA A 208 0.77 -1.95 12.32
CA ALA A 208 1.99 -2.47 11.69
C ALA A 208 2.26 -3.91 12.13
N THR A 209 1.33 -4.80 11.79
CA THR A 209 1.30 -6.21 12.21
C THR A 209 1.12 -7.14 11.02
#